data_AF-A0A821ELA6-F1
#
_entry.id   AF-A0A821ELA6-F1
#
_cell.length_a   1.000
_cell.length_b   1.000
_cell.length_c   1.000
_cell.angle_alpha   90.00
_cell.angle_beta   90.00
_cell.angle_gamma   90.00
#
_symmetry.space_group_name_H-M   'P 1'
#
loop_
_entity.id
_entity.type
_entity.pdbx_description
1 polymer ?
#
loop_
_entity_poly.entity_id
_entity_poly.type
_entity_poly.pdbx_seq_one_letter_code
_entity_poly.pdbx_strand_id
1 'polypeptide(L)'
;MEYYADKKTEKRDTSNDVNLPIEEKLKNRIIDGDKIGIDSELTAALKQYSALEIINDILLDGMKTVGVLFGSGQMQLPFVLQSAECMKTAVAYLEPFMDKVEGDNSKGIIILATVKGDVHDIGKNLVDIILTNNGYKVINLGIKCSIETMLAAYIEHKADAIGYQGSRYSFGYPACPNLEDNKQMFELLRPERLGVELTEEFQMVPEQTTNAIVVHHPEAKYFFVR
;
A
#
# COMPACT_ATOMS: atom_id res chain seq x y z
N MET A 1 16.03 -19.39 -1.15
CA MET A 1 16.18 -18.09 -1.83
C MET A 1 16.24 -18.20 -3.37
N GLU A 2 16.02 -19.38 -3.97
CA GLU A 2 16.13 -19.55 -5.44
C GLU A 2 14.80 -19.52 -6.19
N TYR A 3 13.64 -19.51 -5.50
CA TYR A 3 12.34 -19.73 -6.14
C TYR A 3 11.75 -18.52 -6.92
N TYR A 4 12.43 -17.36 -6.91
CA TYR A 4 11.97 -16.14 -7.56
C TYR A 4 12.97 -15.58 -8.60
N ALA A 5 14.10 -16.26 -8.85
CA ALA A 5 15.20 -15.70 -9.63
C ALA A 5 14.99 -15.73 -11.16
N ASP A 6 14.10 -16.58 -11.69
CA ASP A 6 14.10 -16.90 -13.13
C ASP A 6 12.94 -16.35 -13.96
N LYS A 7 11.98 -15.61 -13.37
CA LYS A 7 10.97 -14.90 -14.19
C LYS A 7 11.48 -13.53 -14.58
N LYS A 8 12.32 -13.48 -15.63
CA LYS A 8 12.53 -12.24 -16.40
C LYS A 8 11.20 -11.86 -17.05
N THR A 9 10.57 -10.79 -16.58
CA THR A 9 9.53 -10.12 -17.35
C THR A 9 10.21 -9.50 -18.56
N GLU A 10 9.92 -10.02 -19.75
CA GLU A 10 10.42 -9.43 -21.00
C GLU A 10 9.89 -8.00 -21.11
N LYS A 11 10.78 -7.02 -21.34
CA LYS A 11 10.38 -5.67 -21.73
C LYS A 11 9.53 -5.79 -22.99
N ARG A 12 8.34 -5.21 -22.96
CA ARG A 12 7.46 -5.14 -24.12
C ARG A 12 8.21 -4.47 -25.29
N ASP A 13 8.08 -5.04 -26.48
CA ASP A 13 8.62 -4.45 -27.71
C ASP A 13 7.80 -3.20 -28.08
N THR A 14 8.36 -2.02 -27.80
CA THR A 14 7.72 -0.71 -28.00
C THR A 14 7.76 -0.25 -29.46
N SER A 15 8.38 -1.01 -30.36
CA SER A 15 8.54 -0.66 -31.78
C SER A 15 7.20 -0.48 -32.53
N ASN A 16 6.12 -1.11 -32.05
CA ASN A 16 4.77 -0.99 -32.61
C ASN A 16 3.92 0.12 -31.98
N ASP A 17 4.37 0.77 -30.90
CA ASP A 17 3.53 1.74 -30.18
C ASP A 17 3.30 3.03 -30.99
N VAL A 18 4.15 3.34 -31.98
CA VAL A 18 4.08 4.58 -32.78
C VAL A 18 2.73 4.76 -33.48
N ASN A 19 2.06 3.67 -33.88
CA ASN A 19 0.78 3.70 -34.59
C ASN A 19 -0.46 3.47 -33.71
N LEU A 20 -0.29 3.33 -32.39
CA LEU A 20 -1.42 3.14 -31.50
C LEU A 20 -2.23 4.44 -31.30
N PRO A 21 -3.55 4.33 -31.02
CA PRO A 21 -4.35 5.41 -30.49
C PRO A 21 -3.72 6.03 -29.23
N ILE A 22 -4.00 7.30 -28.95
CA ILE A 22 -3.36 8.04 -27.86
C ILE A 22 -3.67 7.44 -26.49
N GLU A 23 -4.86 6.88 -26.35
CA GLU A 23 -5.36 6.20 -25.15
C GLU A 23 -4.51 4.97 -24.84
N GLU A 24 -4.30 4.12 -25.85
CA GLU A 24 -3.50 2.90 -25.72
C GLU A 24 -2.01 3.23 -25.48
N LYS A 25 -1.47 4.28 -26.11
CA LYS A 25 -0.09 4.75 -25.86
C LYS A 25 0.10 5.14 -24.40
N LEU A 26 -0.76 6.03 -23.89
CA LEU A 26 -0.69 6.52 -22.52
C LEU A 26 -0.89 5.38 -21.50
N LYS A 27 -1.84 4.48 -21.76
CA LYS A 27 -2.04 3.27 -20.94
C LYS A 27 -0.78 2.41 -20.88
N ASN A 28 -0.15 2.15 -22.04
CA ASN A 28 1.06 1.33 -22.10
C ASN A 28 2.23 2.00 -21.38
N ARG A 29 2.39 3.33 -21.49
CA ARG A 29 3.40 4.07 -20.71
C ARG A 29 3.25 3.92 -19.20
N ILE A 30 2.02 3.91 -18.70
CA ILE A 30 1.76 3.67 -17.28
C ILE A 30 2.17 2.24 -16.91
N ILE A 31 1.76 1.25 -17.70
CA ILE A 31 2.10 -0.17 -17.46
C ILE A 31 3.62 -0.39 -17.47
N ASP A 32 4.33 0.22 -18.42
CA ASP A 32 5.78 0.08 -18.58
C ASP A 32 6.58 1.00 -17.64
N GLY A 33 5.91 1.94 -16.97
CA GLY A 33 6.55 2.94 -16.13
C GLY A 33 7.48 3.90 -16.89
N ASP A 34 7.19 4.16 -18.17
CA ASP A 34 8.02 5.02 -19.02
C ASP A 34 7.53 6.48 -19.03
N LYS A 35 8.22 7.30 -18.26
CA LYS A 35 7.98 8.75 -18.16
C LYS A 35 8.62 9.59 -19.27
N ILE A 36 9.48 9.02 -20.13
CA ILE A 36 10.26 9.79 -21.10
C ILE A 36 9.37 10.22 -22.28
N GLY A 37 9.04 11.51 -22.36
CA GLY A 37 8.23 12.06 -23.45
C GLY A 37 6.71 11.93 -23.25
N ILE A 38 6.28 11.50 -22.06
CA ILE A 38 4.86 11.38 -21.71
C ILE A 38 4.12 12.73 -21.79
N ASP A 39 4.81 13.84 -21.54
CA ASP A 39 4.30 15.21 -21.66
C ASP A 39 3.78 15.53 -23.07
N SER A 40 4.48 15.07 -24.10
CA SER A 40 4.07 15.29 -25.50
C SER A 40 2.79 14.54 -25.86
N GLU A 41 2.61 13.34 -25.32
CA GLU A 41 1.43 12.51 -25.52
C GLU A 41 0.24 13.02 -24.69
N LEU A 42 0.48 13.46 -23.46
CA LEU A 42 -0.52 14.14 -22.63
C LEU A 42 -1.02 15.42 -23.29
N THR A 43 -0.11 16.22 -23.89
CA THR A 43 -0.48 17.40 -24.69
C THR A 43 -1.37 17.04 -25.88
N ALA A 44 -1.08 15.91 -26.54
CA ALA A 44 -1.89 15.44 -27.66
C ALA A 44 -3.28 14.95 -27.20
N ALA A 45 -3.34 14.26 -26.06
CA ALA A 45 -4.59 13.79 -25.45
C ALA A 45 -5.48 14.95 -24.98
N LEU A 46 -4.88 16.02 -24.43
CA LEU A 46 -5.60 17.24 -24.01
C LEU A 46 -6.35 17.96 -25.14
N LYS A 47 -6.06 17.63 -26.42
CA LYS A 47 -6.82 18.14 -27.56
C LYS A 47 -8.16 17.45 -27.77
N GLN A 48 -8.34 16.26 -27.18
CA GLN A 48 -9.50 15.40 -27.38
C GLN A 48 -10.27 15.14 -26.07
N TYR A 49 -9.58 15.20 -24.94
CA TYR A 49 -10.10 14.86 -23.62
C TYR A 49 -9.75 15.95 -22.61
N SER A 50 -10.59 16.12 -21.59
CA SER A 50 -10.24 16.90 -20.40
C SER A 50 -9.12 16.22 -19.60
N ALA A 51 -8.39 17.00 -18.80
CA ALA A 51 -7.37 16.46 -17.90
C ALA A 51 -7.91 15.38 -16.97
N LEU A 52 -9.16 15.53 -16.50
CA LEU A 52 -9.83 14.55 -15.64
C LEU A 52 -10.18 13.26 -16.36
N GLU A 53 -10.69 13.32 -17.60
CA GLU A 53 -10.97 12.12 -18.42
C GLU A 53 -9.68 11.35 -18.70
N ILE A 54 -8.58 12.05 -19.02
CA ILE A 54 -7.28 11.41 -19.23
C ILE A 54 -6.86 10.63 -17.98
N ILE A 55 -6.96 11.22 -16.79
CA ILE A 55 -6.60 10.55 -15.54
C ILE A 55 -7.52 9.35 -15.29
N ASN A 56 -8.83 9.57 -15.31
CA ASN A 56 -9.81 8.61 -14.79
C ASN A 56 -10.08 7.44 -15.73
N ASP A 57 -10.08 7.70 -17.05
CA ASP A 57 -10.51 6.71 -18.04
C ASP A 57 -9.33 6.06 -18.75
N ILE A 58 -8.19 6.76 -18.86
CA ILE A 58 -7.01 6.27 -19.59
C ILE A 58 -5.91 5.82 -18.62
N LEU A 59 -5.36 6.74 -17.82
CA LEU A 59 -4.19 6.44 -16.99
C LEU A 59 -4.52 5.44 -15.88
N LEU A 60 -5.69 5.59 -15.23
CA LEU A 60 -6.16 4.62 -14.23
C LEU A 60 -6.39 3.23 -14.81
N ASP A 61 -6.76 3.10 -16.09
CA ASP A 61 -6.90 1.78 -16.71
C ASP A 61 -5.55 1.07 -16.88
N GLY A 62 -4.48 1.83 -17.14
CA GLY A 62 -3.11 1.35 -17.06
C GLY A 62 -2.77 0.85 -15.65
N MET A 63 -3.11 1.62 -14.62
CA MET A 63 -2.87 1.23 -13.22
C MET A 63 -3.67 0.00 -12.77
N LYS A 64 -4.91 -0.18 -13.25
CA LYS A 64 -5.66 -1.43 -13.01
C LYS A 64 -4.93 -2.64 -13.57
N THR A 65 -4.38 -2.49 -14.78
CA THR A 65 -3.60 -3.54 -15.44
C THR A 65 -2.34 -3.88 -14.64
N VAL A 66 -1.60 -2.86 -14.16
CA VAL A 66 -0.46 -3.02 -13.25
C VAL A 66 -0.86 -3.81 -11.99
N GLY A 67 -2.01 -3.48 -11.38
CA GLY A 67 -2.55 -4.18 -10.22
C GLY A 67 -2.81 -5.67 -10.48
N VAL A 68 -3.43 -6.00 -11.63
CA VAL A 68 -3.68 -7.40 -12.03
C VAL A 68 -2.37 -8.16 -12.29
N LEU A 69 -1.41 -7.54 -12.97
CA LEU A 69 -0.10 -8.14 -13.24
C LEU A 69 0.69 -8.39 -11.95
N PHE A 70 0.64 -7.47 -11.00
CA PHE A 70 1.26 -7.64 -9.70
C PHE A 70 0.58 -8.74 -8.88
N GLY A 71 -0.76 -8.73 -8.79
CA GLY A 71 -1.53 -9.71 -8.03
C GLY A 71 -1.40 -11.14 -8.57
N SER A 72 -1.18 -11.30 -9.88
CA SER A 72 -0.90 -12.59 -10.52
C SER A 72 0.58 -13.02 -10.46
N GLY A 73 1.46 -12.18 -9.90
CA GLY A 73 2.90 -12.43 -9.84
C GLY A 73 3.63 -12.32 -11.18
N GLN A 74 3.01 -11.69 -12.19
CA GLN A 74 3.60 -11.43 -13.51
C GLN A 74 4.42 -10.13 -13.55
N MET A 75 4.18 -9.22 -12.61
CA MET A 75 4.94 -7.99 -12.42
C MET A 75 5.52 -7.95 -11.00
N GLN A 76 6.79 -7.56 -10.88
CA GLN A 76 7.48 -7.44 -9.60
C GLN A 76 7.31 -6.04 -8.99
N LEU A 77 7.45 -5.94 -7.67
CA LEU A 77 7.30 -4.68 -6.92
C LEU A 77 8.13 -3.51 -7.49
N PRO A 78 9.40 -3.67 -7.93
CA PRO A 78 10.15 -2.55 -8.51
C PRO A 78 9.47 -1.90 -9.72
N PHE A 79 8.82 -2.70 -10.57
CA PHE A 79 8.11 -2.20 -11.75
C PHE A 79 6.79 -1.52 -11.38
N VAL A 80 6.09 -2.03 -10.37
CA VAL A 80 4.88 -1.38 -9.84
C VAL A 80 5.21 0.02 -9.31
N LEU A 81 6.34 0.17 -8.62
CA LEU A 81 6.80 1.47 -8.14
C LEU A 81 7.18 2.40 -9.30
N GLN A 82 7.77 1.86 -10.38
CA GLN A 82 8.09 2.61 -11.58
C GLN A 82 6.82 3.12 -12.29
N SER A 83 5.79 2.27 -12.44
CA SER A 83 4.48 2.66 -12.96
C SER A 83 3.84 3.76 -12.12
N ALA A 84 3.92 3.65 -10.80
CA ALA A 84 3.42 4.68 -9.88
C ALA A 84 4.16 6.02 -10.04
N GLU A 85 5.48 6.00 -10.26
CA GLU A 85 6.25 7.22 -10.53
C GLU A 85 5.87 7.87 -11.87
N CYS A 86 5.64 7.05 -12.90
CA CYS A 86 5.13 7.50 -14.20
C CYS A 86 3.75 8.16 -14.05
N MET A 87 2.84 7.51 -13.33
CA MET A 87 1.50 8.05 -12.99
C MET A 87 1.60 9.40 -12.29
N LYS A 88 2.46 9.51 -11.26
CA LYS A 88 2.67 10.77 -10.53
C LYS A 88 3.15 11.89 -11.45
N THR A 89 4.06 11.58 -12.37
CA THR A 89 4.57 12.53 -13.36
C THR A 89 3.46 13.00 -14.30
N ALA A 90 2.63 12.08 -14.78
CA ALA A 90 1.50 12.41 -15.66
C ALA A 90 0.44 13.28 -14.96
N VAL A 91 0.07 12.95 -13.72
CA VAL A 91 -0.89 13.73 -12.94
C VAL A 91 -0.37 15.14 -12.66
N ALA A 92 0.91 15.27 -12.26
CA ALA A 92 1.54 16.57 -12.04
C ALA A 92 1.57 17.44 -13.32
N TYR A 93 1.70 16.81 -14.49
CA TYR A 93 1.61 17.52 -15.77
C TYR A 93 0.19 17.99 -16.08
N LEU A 94 -0.83 17.18 -15.76
CA LEU A 94 -2.23 17.46 -16.05
C LEU A 94 -2.87 18.44 -15.04
N GLU A 95 -2.31 18.57 -13.84
CA GLU A 95 -2.80 19.45 -12.77
C GLU A 95 -3.16 20.88 -13.21
N PRO A 96 -2.29 21.60 -13.94
CA PRO A 96 -2.60 22.96 -14.40
C PRO A 96 -3.77 23.07 -15.39
N PHE A 97 -4.14 21.95 -16.03
CA PHE A 97 -5.20 21.88 -17.03
C PHE A 97 -6.52 21.35 -16.47
N MET A 98 -6.55 20.97 -15.20
CA MET A 98 -7.80 20.68 -14.52
C MET A 98 -8.51 21.99 -14.22
N ASP A 99 -9.79 22.08 -14.59
CA ASP A 99 -10.63 23.15 -14.09
C ASP A 99 -10.55 23.15 -12.56
N LYS A 100 -10.45 24.34 -11.96
CA LYS A 100 -10.67 24.49 -10.53
C LYS A 100 -12.14 24.25 -10.25
N VAL A 101 -12.53 22.98 -10.23
CA VAL A 101 -13.81 22.57 -9.69
C VAL A 101 -13.74 22.88 -8.20
N GLU A 102 -14.63 23.76 -7.72
CA GLU A 102 -14.86 23.86 -6.28
C GLU A 102 -15.49 22.53 -5.82
N GLY A 103 -14.62 21.59 -5.47
CA GLY A 103 -14.95 20.23 -5.12
C GLY A 103 -13.68 19.39 -5.11
N ASP A 104 -13.40 18.70 -4.00
CA ASP A 104 -12.26 17.80 -3.88
C ASP A 104 -12.44 16.67 -4.92
N ASN A 105 -11.65 16.67 -6.00
CA ASN A 105 -11.69 15.67 -7.09
C ASN A 105 -11.25 14.26 -6.64
N SER A 106 -11.01 14.06 -5.34
CA SER A 106 -10.74 12.74 -4.79
C SER A 106 -11.99 11.88 -4.81
N LYS A 107 -11.81 10.56 -5.01
CA LYS A 107 -12.88 9.55 -4.90
C LYS A 107 -13.48 9.44 -3.49
N GLY A 108 -12.85 10.10 -2.53
CA GLY A 108 -13.20 10.13 -1.12
C GLY A 108 -11.98 10.45 -0.26
N ILE A 109 -12.23 10.88 0.96
CA ILE A 109 -11.23 11.21 1.98
C ILE A 109 -11.14 10.05 2.98
N ILE A 110 -9.95 9.47 3.14
CA ILE A 110 -9.70 8.34 4.04
C ILE A 110 -8.70 8.77 5.12
N ILE A 111 -9.04 8.49 6.37
CA ILE A 111 -8.11 8.67 7.49
C ILE A 111 -7.37 7.36 7.76
N LEU A 112 -6.04 7.42 7.84
CA LEU A 112 -5.19 6.31 8.25
C LEU A 112 -4.46 6.67 9.55
N ALA A 113 -4.42 5.72 10.48
CA ALA A 113 -3.74 5.92 11.76
C ALA A 113 -3.29 4.58 12.34
N THR A 114 -2.17 4.60 13.07
CA THR A 114 -1.75 3.46 13.91
C THR A 114 -2.19 3.74 15.33
N VAL A 115 -2.82 2.75 15.95
CA VAL A 115 -3.49 2.91 17.25
C VAL A 115 -2.54 3.27 18.37
N LYS A 116 -3.09 3.88 19.43
CA LYS A 116 -2.37 4.18 20.66
C LYS A 116 -1.63 2.95 21.19
N GLY A 117 -0.34 3.12 21.47
CA GLY A 117 0.53 2.05 21.94
C GLY A 117 1.20 1.25 20.82
N ASP A 118 0.84 1.45 19.56
CA ASP A 118 1.47 0.80 18.41
C ASP A 118 2.28 1.79 17.55
N VAL A 119 3.48 1.38 17.17
CA VAL A 119 4.48 2.16 16.42
C VAL A 119 4.68 1.68 14.99
N HIS A 120 4.09 0.55 14.61
CA HIS A 120 4.37 -0.09 13.34
C HIS A 120 3.53 0.53 12.22
N ASP A 121 4.18 1.12 11.22
CA ASP A 121 3.48 1.91 10.19
C ASP A 121 3.80 1.50 8.75
N ILE A 122 4.67 0.53 8.52
CA ILE A 122 5.07 0.11 7.17
C ILE A 122 3.85 -0.30 6.33
N GLY A 123 2.95 -1.13 6.89
CA GLY A 123 1.72 -1.53 6.21
C GLY A 123 0.76 -0.35 5.97
N LYS A 124 0.61 0.53 6.96
CA LYS A 124 -0.18 1.77 6.84
C LYS A 124 0.35 2.65 5.71
N ASN A 125 1.66 2.83 5.62
CA ASN A 125 2.30 3.67 4.60
C ASN A 125 2.19 3.03 3.21
N LEU A 126 2.22 1.70 3.11
CA LEU A 126 1.90 1.01 1.85
C LEU A 126 0.44 1.26 1.42
N VAL A 127 -0.51 1.16 2.36
CA VAL A 127 -1.93 1.44 2.10
C VAL A 127 -2.15 2.90 1.70
N ASP A 128 -1.46 3.84 2.36
CA ASP A 128 -1.45 5.26 2.00
C ASP A 128 -1.05 5.47 0.53
N ILE A 129 0.08 4.90 0.13
CA ILE A 129 0.57 4.97 -1.26
C ILE A 129 -0.46 4.39 -2.23
N ILE A 130 -1.04 3.22 -1.91
CA ILE A 130 -2.03 2.57 -2.78
C ILE A 130 -3.28 3.43 -2.93
N LEU A 131 -3.84 3.95 -1.84
CA LEU A 131 -5.06 4.75 -1.85
C LEU A 131 -4.84 6.08 -2.56
N THR A 132 -3.74 6.77 -2.28
CA THR A 132 -3.34 8.01 -2.94
C THR A 132 -3.18 7.78 -4.45
N ASN A 133 -2.50 6.71 -4.87
CA ASN A 133 -2.36 6.36 -6.29
C ASN A 133 -3.68 5.99 -6.98
N ASN A 134 -4.69 5.57 -6.22
CA ASN A 134 -6.02 5.24 -6.74
C ASN A 134 -6.99 6.44 -6.73
N GLY A 135 -6.52 7.65 -6.42
CA GLY A 135 -7.31 8.88 -6.46
C GLY A 135 -8.10 9.17 -5.19
N TYR A 136 -7.75 8.56 -4.05
CA TYR A 136 -8.29 8.94 -2.74
C TYR A 136 -7.41 10.02 -2.11
N LYS A 137 -8.02 10.90 -1.31
CA LYS A 137 -7.29 11.80 -0.45
C LYS A 137 -7.04 11.12 0.88
N VAL A 138 -5.78 10.84 1.20
CA VAL A 138 -5.40 10.15 2.43
C VAL A 138 -4.93 11.16 3.47
N ILE A 139 -5.48 11.08 4.68
CA ILE A 139 -5.04 11.84 5.86
C ILE A 139 -4.40 10.85 6.83
N ASN A 140 -3.08 10.80 6.80
CA ASN A 140 -2.29 9.87 7.61
C ASN A 140 -1.87 10.53 8.93
N LEU A 141 -2.52 10.13 10.03
CA LEU A 141 -2.29 10.66 11.38
C LEU A 141 -1.03 10.11 12.04
N GLY A 142 -0.33 9.17 11.41
CA GLY A 142 0.89 8.57 11.91
C GLY A 142 0.64 7.41 12.87
N ILE A 143 1.41 7.37 13.97
CA ILE A 143 1.42 6.26 14.93
C ILE A 143 0.98 6.68 16.32
N LYS A 144 0.64 5.70 17.17
CA LYS A 144 0.20 5.94 18.56
C LYS A 144 -1.01 6.88 18.70
N CYS A 145 -1.87 6.97 17.69
CA CYS A 145 -3.02 7.87 17.67
C CYS A 145 -4.13 7.37 18.62
N SER A 146 -4.73 8.27 19.41
CA SER A 146 -5.90 7.94 20.22
C SER A 146 -7.18 7.94 19.37
N ILE A 147 -8.23 7.30 19.87
CA ILE A 147 -9.54 7.29 19.21
C ILE A 147 -10.09 8.71 19.10
N GLU A 148 -9.90 9.54 20.12
CA GLU A 148 -10.32 10.95 20.11
C GLU A 148 -9.63 11.72 18.98
N THR A 149 -8.33 11.51 18.75
CA THR A 149 -7.61 12.13 17.63
C THR A 149 -8.16 11.67 16.28
N MET A 150 -8.43 10.37 16.13
CA MET A 150 -9.00 9.83 14.89
C MET A 150 -10.41 10.40 14.62
N LEU A 151 -11.26 10.49 15.64
CA LEU A 151 -12.60 11.06 15.54
C LEU A 151 -12.58 12.55 15.25
N ALA A 152 -11.69 13.31 15.91
CA ALA A 152 -11.53 14.73 15.65
C ALA A 152 -11.14 14.98 14.19
N ALA A 153 -10.15 14.24 13.69
CA ALA A 153 -9.72 14.35 12.29
C ALA A 153 -10.84 13.95 11.32
N TYR A 154 -11.65 12.93 11.66
CA TYR A 154 -12.78 12.49 10.84
C TYR A 154 -13.83 13.59 10.69
N ILE A 155 -14.18 14.25 11.79
CA ILE A 155 -15.14 15.36 11.80
C ILE A 155 -14.56 16.59 11.08
N GLU A 156 -13.31 16.94 11.39
CA GLU A 156 -12.62 18.12 10.82
C GLU A 156 -12.54 18.03 9.30
N HIS A 157 -12.11 16.87 8.79
CA HIS A 157 -11.89 16.68 7.36
C HIS A 157 -13.11 16.14 6.62
N LYS A 158 -14.23 15.90 7.31
CA LYS A 158 -15.44 15.30 6.77
C LYS A 158 -15.13 14.01 6.00
N ALA A 159 -14.31 13.15 6.60
CA ALA A 159 -13.80 11.98 5.92
C ALA A 159 -14.90 10.96 5.61
N ASP A 160 -14.76 10.22 4.51
CA ASP A 160 -15.71 9.20 4.08
C ASP A 160 -15.48 7.87 4.80
N ALA A 161 -14.23 7.60 5.20
CA ALA A 161 -13.86 6.39 5.93
C ALA A 161 -12.66 6.61 6.86
N ILE A 162 -12.58 5.77 7.89
CA ILE A 162 -11.40 5.61 8.74
C ILE A 162 -10.88 4.19 8.51
N GLY A 163 -9.68 4.07 7.93
CA GLY A 163 -8.97 2.81 7.76
C GLY A 163 -8.27 2.41 9.07
N TYR A 164 -8.74 1.32 9.66
CA TYR A 164 -8.16 0.69 10.84
C TYR A 164 -7.72 -0.72 10.46
N GLN A 165 -6.47 -1.12 10.73
CA GLN A 165 -6.09 -2.52 10.54
C GLN A 165 -5.10 -3.04 11.59
N GLY A 166 -5.57 -4.05 12.32
CA GLY A 166 -4.76 -5.06 12.99
C GLY A 166 -4.49 -4.82 14.48
N SER A 167 -4.84 -5.80 15.30
CA SER A 167 -4.25 -5.96 16.63
C SER A 167 -3.14 -7.00 16.53
N ARG A 168 -1.92 -6.64 16.94
CA ARG A 168 -0.84 -7.62 17.15
C ARG A 168 -1.01 -8.25 18.52
N TYR A 169 -1.27 -9.54 18.53
CA TYR A 169 -1.38 -10.35 19.75
C TYR A 169 0.02 -10.91 20.06
N SER A 170 0.76 -10.19 20.89
CA SER A 170 2.04 -10.62 21.44
C SER A 170 2.20 -10.06 22.84
N PHE A 171 2.82 -10.80 23.75
CA PHE A 171 2.97 -10.38 25.14
C PHE A 171 3.81 -9.09 25.22
N GLY A 172 3.32 -8.11 25.99
CA GLY A 172 3.84 -6.74 26.02
C GLY A 172 3.24 -5.79 24.97
N TYR A 173 2.37 -6.25 24.07
CA TYR A 173 1.67 -5.41 23.10
C TYR A 173 0.28 -4.98 23.62
N PRO A 174 -0.35 -3.93 23.07
CA PRO A 174 -1.64 -3.45 23.57
C PRO A 174 -2.74 -4.51 23.69
N ALA A 175 -2.75 -5.52 22.81
CA ALA A 175 -3.74 -6.61 22.84
C ALA A 175 -3.41 -7.70 23.88
N CYS A 176 -2.15 -7.85 24.28
CA CYS A 176 -1.67 -8.75 25.33
C CYS A 176 -0.65 -7.99 26.20
N PRO A 177 -1.09 -7.04 27.04
CA PRO A 177 -0.20 -6.01 27.61
C PRO A 177 0.80 -6.53 28.65
N ASN A 178 0.54 -7.70 29.22
CA ASN A 178 1.38 -8.27 30.27
C ASN A 178 2.54 -9.04 29.63
N LEU A 179 3.75 -8.48 29.69
CA LEU A 179 4.94 -9.17 29.20
C LEU A 179 5.25 -10.43 30.02
N GLU A 180 4.83 -10.47 31.29
CA GLU A 180 4.95 -11.62 32.19
C GLU A 180 4.29 -12.89 31.68
N ASP A 181 3.30 -12.78 30.80
CA ASP A 181 2.61 -13.94 30.21
C ASP A 181 3.57 -14.83 29.38
N ASN A 182 4.77 -14.33 29.02
CA ASN A 182 5.84 -15.16 28.49
C ASN A 182 6.20 -16.34 29.42
N LYS A 183 6.03 -16.23 30.75
CA LYS A 183 6.25 -17.35 31.69
C LYS A 183 5.41 -18.57 31.34
N GLN A 184 4.14 -18.38 31.04
CA GLN A 184 3.21 -19.46 30.70
C GLN A 184 3.67 -20.18 29.43
N MET A 185 4.17 -19.41 28.45
CA MET A 185 4.75 -19.96 27.23
C MET A 185 6.02 -20.77 27.52
N PHE A 186 6.92 -20.26 28.37
CA PHE A 186 8.15 -20.97 28.77
C PHE A 186 7.84 -22.28 29.49
N GLU A 187 6.87 -22.27 30.41
CA GLU A 187 6.42 -23.49 31.10
C GLU A 187 5.90 -24.55 30.12
N LEU A 188 5.16 -24.14 29.10
CA LEU A 188 4.57 -25.05 28.11
C LEU A 188 5.58 -25.57 27.09
N LEU A 189 6.38 -24.69 26.50
CA LEU A 189 7.26 -25.03 25.36
C LEU A 189 8.66 -25.47 25.78
N ARG A 190 9.07 -25.08 27.00
CA ARG A 190 10.40 -25.31 27.57
C ARG A 190 11.54 -24.98 26.59
N PRO A 191 11.58 -23.72 26.09
CA PRO A 191 12.51 -23.31 25.05
C PRO A 191 13.97 -23.22 25.53
N GLU A 192 14.23 -23.39 26.83
CA GLU A 192 15.58 -23.48 27.41
C GLU A 192 16.38 -24.63 26.79
N ARG A 193 15.69 -25.69 26.34
CA ARG A 193 16.32 -26.79 25.56
C ARG A 193 16.94 -26.35 24.24
N LEU A 194 16.58 -25.16 23.75
CA LEU A 194 17.08 -24.53 22.53
C LEU A 194 18.06 -23.38 22.83
N GLY A 195 18.44 -23.19 24.10
CA GLY A 195 19.31 -22.09 24.53
C GLY A 195 18.60 -20.74 24.64
N VAL A 196 17.27 -20.74 24.80
CA VAL A 196 16.48 -19.53 25.01
C VAL A 196 16.18 -19.36 26.50
N GLU A 197 16.46 -18.20 27.05
CA GLU A 197 16.25 -17.85 28.45
C GLU A 197 15.23 -16.71 28.60
N LEU A 198 14.67 -16.55 29.80
CA LEU A 198 13.76 -15.47 30.16
C LEU A 198 14.41 -14.60 31.25
N THR A 199 14.47 -13.29 31.05
CA THR A 199 15.00 -12.35 32.06
C THR A 199 14.04 -12.17 33.22
N GLU A 200 14.50 -11.51 34.30
CA GLU A 200 13.64 -11.13 35.43
C GLU A 200 12.50 -10.18 35.01
N GLU A 201 12.72 -9.41 33.95
CA GLU A 201 11.74 -8.51 33.32
C GLU A 201 10.92 -9.20 32.21
N PHE A 202 10.98 -10.53 32.11
CA PHE A 202 10.18 -11.34 31.18
C PHE A 202 10.50 -11.13 29.69
N GLN A 203 11.72 -10.69 29.38
CA GLN A 203 12.23 -10.61 28.02
C GLN A 203 12.93 -11.91 27.62
N MET A 204 12.86 -12.29 26.35
CA MET A 204 13.53 -13.49 25.84
C MET A 204 14.97 -13.18 25.44
N VAL A 205 15.89 -14.09 25.77
CA VAL A 205 17.31 -14.04 25.37
C VAL A 205 17.63 -15.31 24.58
N PRO A 206 18.26 -15.23 23.40
CA PRO A 206 18.70 -14.02 22.68
C PRO A 206 17.53 -13.10 22.30
N GLU A 207 17.77 -11.80 22.21
CA GLU A 207 16.74 -10.77 21.99
C GLU A 207 16.02 -10.92 20.64
N GLN A 208 16.59 -11.68 19.70
CA GLN A 208 15.97 -11.99 18.41
C GLN A 208 15.04 -13.22 18.47
N THR A 209 14.85 -13.83 19.65
CA THR A 209 13.91 -14.92 19.86
C THR A 209 12.49 -14.46 19.59
N THR A 210 11.73 -15.24 18.82
CA THR A 210 10.32 -14.99 18.52
C THR A 210 9.47 -16.16 18.99
N ASN A 211 8.33 -15.87 19.60
CA ASN A 211 7.28 -16.83 19.92
C ASN A 211 5.99 -16.49 19.15
N ALA A 212 5.11 -17.49 18.97
CA ALA A 212 3.84 -17.28 18.30
C ALA A 212 2.79 -18.26 18.82
N ILE A 213 1.57 -17.78 18.97
CA ILE A 213 0.39 -18.63 19.17
C ILE A 213 -0.23 -18.87 17.79
N VAL A 214 -0.21 -20.12 17.34
CA VAL A 214 -0.79 -20.52 16.04
C VAL A 214 -2.10 -21.25 16.30
N VAL A 215 -3.22 -20.65 15.90
CA VAL A 215 -4.55 -21.25 15.99
C VAL A 215 -5.02 -21.61 14.58
N HIS A 216 -5.33 -22.88 14.37
CA HIS A 216 -5.93 -23.33 13.11
C HIS A 216 -7.46 -23.16 13.16
N HIS A 217 -8.05 -22.59 12.13
CA HIS A 217 -9.50 -22.53 11.92
C HIS A 217 -9.82 -22.84 10.45
N PRO A 218 -10.79 -23.72 10.13
CA PRO A 218 -11.10 -24.09 8.73
C PRO A 218 -11.49 -22.91 7.83
N GLU A 219 -12.07 -21.87 8.43
CA GLU A 219 -12.43 -20.63 7.73
C GLU A 219 -11.35 -19.54 7.82
N ALA A 220 -10.24 -19.78 8.53
CA ALA A 220 -9.14 -18.82 8.55
C ALA A 220 -8.55 -18.72 7.15
N LYS A 221 -8.68 -17.54 6.56
CA LYS A 221 -8.09 -17.21 5.26
C LYS A 221 -6.92 -16.28 5.48
N TYR A 222 -5.73 -16.71 5.07
CA TYR A 222 -4.54 -15.86 5.09
C TYR A 222 -4.75 -14.73 4.07
N PHE A 223 -4.66 -13.47 4.52
CA PHE A 223 -4.80 -12.23 3.76
C PHE A 223 -5.12 -12.42 2.26
N PHE A 224 -6.40 -12.60 1.92
CA PHE A 224 -6.86 -12.38 0.55
C PHE A 224 -6.90 -10.88 0.34
N VAL A 225 -5.85 -10.33 -0.28
CA VAL A 225 -5.93 -9.05 -0.96
C VAL A 225 -6.84 -9.29 -2.17
N ARG A 226 -8.09 -8.85 -2.08
CA ARG A 226 -9.02 -8.78 -3.21
C ARG A 226 -8.85 -7.47 -3.93
#